data_AF-A0A2N1FDS4-F1
#
_entry.id   AF-A0A2N1FDS4-F1
#
_cell.length_a   1.000
_cell.length_b   1.000
_cell.length_c   1.000
_cell.angle_alpha   90.00
_cell.angle_beta   90.00
_cell.angle_gamma   90.00
#
_symmetry.space_group_name_H-M   'P 1'
#
loop_
_entity.id
_entity.type
_entity.pdbx_description
1 polymer ?
#
loop_
_entity_poly.entity_id
_entity_poly.type
_entity_poly.pdbx_seq_one_letter_code
_entity_poly.pdbx_strand_id
1 'polypeptide(L)'
;MQFFKSIYIHNRFFTYISVLSALFLMSFWFPIIYNVTWLLVLFFAITMFIDLVILYRYKNGFLAKRIVSEKLSNSDANEISVTLENNYPFQVFINVIDELPAQFQKRDFAYKTALQSAEKSTFVYSVRPVERGAYNFGNVHVFVSSVLQMFSRRYTFSDDKSVKVYPSYVQMKKYEFLAMHNNLTEFGMKKIRRIGQTMEFEQIKNYIPGDDVRNVNWKATAKRGELMVNQYQDEKSQPIYSIIDLGRVMKMPFEELSLLDYAINSTLAFSNIALLKNDKAGMLTFSKNVEKIIAASNKKTNLSVINEELYNITTNFTDANFALLYATIKRKINQRSLLILYTNFEHISALKRQLPYLKAIAKKHLLVTVFFENTELDSLINENSEDLQDVYHKTIAEKYAFEKRLIVKELERNSIHAILTKPQQLSVNVINKYLEFKAKGMI
;
A
#
# COMPACT_ATOMS: atom_id res chain seq x y z
N MET A 1 23.68 -17.59 33.53
CA MET A 1 23.01 -16.26 33.51
C MET A 1 21.73 -16.18 32.66
N GLN A 2 21.27 -17.25 31.98
CA GLN A 2 19.98 -17.22 31.24
C GLN A 2 18.75 -17.21 32.15
N PHE A 3 18.83 -17.87 33.32
CA PHE A 3 17.75 -17.91 34.31
C PHE A 3 17.28 -16.51 34.74
N PHE A 4 18.20 -15.68 35.23
CA PHE A 4 17.89 -14.30 35.67
C PHE A 4 17.37 -13.39 34.55
N LYS A 5 17.72 -13.66 33.28
CA LYS A 5 17.19 -12.90 32.12
C LYS A 5 15.76 -13.31 31.74
N SER A 6 15.25 -14.41 32.29
CA SER A 6 13.94 -14.97 31.95
C SER A 6 12.91 -14.79 33.07
N ILE A 7 13.33 -14.46 34.29
CA ILE A 7 12.43 -14.30 35.43
C ILE A 7 12.01 -12.84 35.58
N TYR A 8 10.71 -12.63 35.77
CA TYR A 8 10.09 -11.33 36.03
C TYR A 8 9.23 -11.43 37.28
N ILE A 9 9.20 -10.37 38.06
CA ILE A 9 8.48 -10.31 39.33
C ILE A 9 7.19 -9.53 39.12
N HIS A 10 6.06 -10.09 39.55
CA HIS A 10 4.75 -9.42 39.45
C HIS A 10 4.57 -8.37 40.54
N ASN A 11 3.67 -7.41 40.30
CA ASN A 11 3.31 -6.40 41.30
C ASN A 11 2.76 -7.02 42.60
N ARG A 12 2.09 -8.19 42.52
CA ARG A 12 1.57 -8.92 43.68
C ARG A 12 2.66 -9.28 44.69
N PHE A 13 3.84 -9.66 44.23
CA PHE A 13 4.99 -9.96 45.09
C PHE A 13 5.36 -8.76 45.97
N PHE A 14 5.43 -7.57 45.37
CA PHE A 14 5.71 -6.33 46.10
C PHE A 14 4.56 -5.94 47.05
N THR A 15 3.31 -6.21 46.66
CA THR A 15 2.16 -6.02 47.56
C THR A 15 2.27 -6.93 48.78
N TYR A 16 2.60 -8.21 48.60
CA TYR A 16 2.76 -9.16 49.71
C TYR A 16 3.89 -8.74 50.66
N ILE A 17 5.03 -8.33 50.12
CA ILE A 17 6.15 -7.80 50.94
C ILE A 17 5.73 -6.53 51.68
N SER A 18 4.99 -5.63 51.04
CA SER A 18 4.52 -4.39 51.67
C SER A 18 3.56 -4.67 52.82
N VAL A 19 2.64 -5.62 52.65
CA VAL A 19 1.70 -6.06 53.70
C VAL A 19 2.46 -6.71 54.86
N LEU A 20 3.39 -7.63 54.58
CA LEU A 20 4.22 -8.25 55.61
C LEU A 20 5.05 -7.22 56.39
N SER A 21 5.60 -6.23 55.68
CA SER A 21 6.36 -5.13 56.30
C SER A 21 5.48 -4.28 57.21
N ALA A 22 4.25 -3.96 56.79
CA ALA A 22 3.27 -3.24 57.61
C ALA A 22 2.85 -4.04 58.85
N LEU A 23 2.66 -5.36 58.73
CA LEU A 23 2.35 -6.24 59.86
C LEU A 23 3.51 -6.30 60.88
N PHE A 24 4.76 -6.32 60.41
CA PHE A 24 5.92 -6.20 61.30
C PHE A 24 5.94 -4.87 62.05
N LEU A 25 5.62 -3.75 61.39
CA LEU A 25 5.50 -2.45 62.07
C LEU A 25 4.39 -2.48 63.13
N MET A 26 3.21 -3.03 62.81
CA MET A 26 2.10 -3.15 63.75
C MET A 26 2.43 -4.07 64.94
N SER A 27 3.31 -5.06 64.76
CA SER A 27 3.72 -5.97 65.82
C SER A 27 4.44 -5.29 66.99
N PHE A 28 4.93 -4.06 66.80
CA PHE A 28 5.48 -3.23 67.87
C PHE A 28 4.45 -2.94 68.97
N TRP A 29 3.21 -2.62 68.58
CA TRP A 29 2.12 -2.32 69.53
C TRP A 29 1.37 -3.57 70.00
N PHE A 30 1.38 -4.63 69.19
CA PHE A 30 0.65 -5.87 69.47
C PHE A 30 1.56 -7.09 69.33
N PRO A 31 2.17 -7.57 70.44
CA PRO A 31 3.16 -8.66 70.40
C PRO A 31 2.66 -9.97 69.76
N ILE A 32 1.35 -10.24 69.79
CA ILE A 32 0.76 -11.44 69.18
C ILE A 32 0.92 -11.46 67.65
N ILE A 33 0.94 -10.27 67.03
CA ILE A 33 1.09 -10.12 65.57
C ILE A 33 2.48 -10.56 65.12
N TYR A 34 3.51 -10.46 65.99
CA TYR A 34 4.88 -10.82 65.64
C TYR A 34 5.02 -12.30 65.24
N ASN A 35 4.53 -13.21 66.08
CA ASN A 35 4.59 -14.65 65.82
C ASN A 35 3.75 -15.04 64.60
N VAL A 36 2.57 -14.43 64.45
CA VAL A 36 1.69 -14.64 63.28
C VAL A 36 2.37 -14.16 62.00
N THR A 37 3.05 -13.01 62.02
CA THR A 37 3.74 -12.46 60.86
C THR A 37 4.89 -13.36 60.41
N TRP A 38 5.65 -13.95 61.34
CA TRP A 38 6.68 -14.94 60.99
C TRP A 38 6.12 -16.21 60.32
N LEU A 39 4.95 -16.69 60.75
CA LEU A 39 4.26 -17.80 60.07
C LEU A 39 3.83 -17.40 58.65
N LEU A 40 3.34 -16.17 58.46
CA LEU A 40 3.00 -15.64 57.14
C LEU A 40 4.22 -15.47 56.23
N VAL A 41 5.38 -15.07 56.78
CA VAL A 41 6.64 -15.01 56.04
C VAL A 41 7.07 -16.40 55.57
N LEU A 42 7.00 -17.41 56.45
CA LEU A 42 7.31 -18.79 56.08
C LEU A 42 6.37 -19.30 54.97
N PHE A 43 5.06 -19.05 55.13
CA PHE A 43 4.08 -19.40 54.11
C PHE A 43 4.37 -18.72 52.77
N PHE A 44 4.65 -17.42 52.78
CA PHE A 44 5.03 -16.65 51.60
C PHE A 44 6.33 -17.18 50.94
N ALA A 45 7.34 -17.53 51.73
CA ALA A 45 8.58 -18.10 51.22
C ALA A 45 8.34 -19.48 50.55
N ILE A 46 7.47 -20.31 51.14
CA ILE A 46 7.09 -21.61 50.58
C ILE A 46 6.33 -21.42 49.27
N THR A 47 5.32 -20.54 49.21
CA THR A 47 4.55 -20.30 47.98
C THR A 47 5.41 -19.66 46.88
N MET A 48 6.31 -18.74 47.24
CA MET A 48 7.32 -18.17 46.35
C MET A 48 8.19 -19.27 45.72
N PHE A 49 8.71 -20.18 46.56
CA PHE A 49 9.56 -21.27 46.09
C PHE A 49 8.79 -22.23 45.18
N ILE A 50 7.56 -22.58 45.55
CA ILE A 50 6.67 -23.44 44.75
C ILE A 50 6.40 -22.81 43.39
N ASP A 51 6.06 -21.51 43.32
CA ASP A 51 5.77 -20.81 42.06
C ASP A 51 6.98 -20.86 41.10
N LEU A 52 8.17 -20.55 41.63
CA LEU A 52 9.41 -20.56 40.88
C LEU A 52 9.77 -21.97 40.38
N VAL A 53 9.66 -22.98 41.24
CA VAL A 53 9.95 -24.37 40.86
C VAL A 53 8.97 -24.87 39.80
N ILE A 54 7.67 -24.62 39.95
CA ILE A 54 6.65 -25.07 39.01
C ILE A 54 6.86 -24.44 37.62
N LEU A 55 7.17 -23.13 37.55
CA LEU A 55 7.41 -22.44 36.28
C LEU A 55 8.67 -22.93 35.55
N TYR A 56 9.73 -23.30 36.27
CA TYR A 56 11.02 -23.69 35.67
C TYR A 56 11.25 -25.20 35.56
N ARG A 57 10.45 -26.03 36.25
CA ARG A 57 10.50 -27.50 36.15
C ARG A 57 10.25 -27.99 34.73
N TYR A 58 9.31 -27.35 34.01
CA TYR A 58 8.95 -27.72 32.64
C TYR A 58 9.73 -26.86 31.64
N LYS A 59 10.79 -27.40 31.03
CA LYS A 59 11.64 -26.64 30.08
C LYS A 59 10.83 -26.10 28.89
N ASN A 60 9.97 -26.94 28.31
CA ASN A 60 9.10 -26.60 27.16
C ASN A 60 7.64 -26.43 27.60
N GLY A 61 7.40 -25.75 28.73
CA GLY A 61 6.07 -25.58 29.30
C GLY A 61 5.13 -24.72 28.44
N PHE A 62 5.66 -23.97 27.47
CA PHE A 62 4.85 -23.13 26.60
C PHE A 62 5.41 -23.07 25.20
N LEU A 63 4.53 -22.97 24.20
CA LEU A 63 4.90 -22.76 22.80
C LEU A 63 4.08 -21.60 22.23
N ALA A 64 4.72 -20.74 21.45
CA ALA A 64 4.04 -19.74 20.65
C ALA A 64 4.59 -19.72 19.23
N LYS A 65 3.70 -19.49 18.26
CA LYS A 65 4.06 -19.37 16.85
C LYS A 65 3.31 -18.22 16.21
N ARG A 66 4.05 -17.32 15.56
CA ARG A 66 3.49 -16.25 14.75
C ARG A 66 3.18 -16.76 13.35
N ILE A 67 1.99 -16.45 12.86
CA ILE A 67 1.53 -16.79 11.52
C ILE A 67 1.30 -15.46 10.80
N VAL A 68 2.19 -15.17 9.85
CA VAL A 68 2.14 -13.98 9.00
C VAL A 68 2.17 -14.41 7.54
N SER A 69 1.38 -13.73 6.72
CA SER A 69 1.39 -13.86 5.26
C SER A 69 2.79 -13.57 4.69
N GLU A 70 3.14 -14.20 3.56
CA GLU A 70 4.43 -13.93 2.89
C GLU A 70 4.54 -12.50 2.35
N LYS A 71 3.39 -11.89 2.08
CA LYS A 71 3.26 -10.54 1.54
C LYS A 71 2.23 -9.78 2.36
N LEU A 72 2.54 -8.54 2.68
CA LEU A 72 1.61 -7.58 3.28
C LEU A 72 1.27 -6.49 2.26
N SER A 73 0.14 -5.82 2.47
CA SER A 73 -0.33 -4.73 1.61
C SER A 73 -0.11 -3.39 2.30
N ASN A 74 0.58 -2.46 1.63
CA ASN A 74 0.82 -1.10 2.13
C ASN A 74 -0.50 -0.34 2.29
N SER A 75 -0.61 0.49 3.34
CA SER A 75 -1.81 1.25 3.68
C SER A 75 -3.06 0.43 4.06
N ASP A 76 -3.03 -0.89 3.98
CA ASP A 76 -4.16 -1.74 4.33
C ASP A 76 -3.97 -2.35 5.72
N ALA A 77 -5.08 -2.73 6.37
CA ALA A 77 -5.02 -3.54 7.58
C ALA A 77 -4.61 -4.97 7.21
N ASN A 78 -3.48 -5.42 7.74
CA ASN A 78 -2.96 -6.77 7.55
C ASN A 78 -3.13 -7.56 8.85
N GLU A 79 -3.79 -8.70 8.77
CA GLU A 79 -4.01 -9.58 9.91
C GLU A 79 -2.77 -10.43 10.19
N ILE A 80 -2.38 -10.49 11.46
CA ILE A 80 -1.34 -11.35 12.00
C ILE A 80 -1.95 -12.17 13.10
N SER A 81 -1.69 -13.47 13.06
CA SER A 81 -2.21 -14.42 14.04
C SER A 81 -1.06 -14.96 14.87
N VAL A 82 -1.27 -15.11 16.18
CA VAL A 82 -0.31 -15.78 17.07
C VAL A 82 -1.02 -16.93 17.74
N THR A 83 -0.50 -18.14 17.49
CA THR A 83 -0.97 -19.36 18.14
C THR A 83 -0.18 -19.57 19.42
N LEU A 84 -0.89 -19.82 20.50
CA LEU A 84 -0.41 -20.04 21.86
C LEU A 84 -0.80 -21.46 22.29
N GLU A 85 0.13 -22.19 22.89
CA GLU A 85 -0.09 -23.57 23.36
C GLU A 85 0.49 -23.75 24.76
N ASN A 86 -0.39 -24.12 25.70
CA ASN A 86 -0.03 -24.38 27.08
C ASN A 86 0.34 -25.86 27.27
N ASN A 87 1.62 -26.14 27.50
CA ASN A 87 2.13 -27.47 27.83
C ASN A 87 2.35 -27.68 29.33
N TYR A 88 2.00 -26.70 30.17
CA TYR A 88 1.97 -26.91 31.62
C TYR A 88 0.74 -27.76 32.00
N PRO A 89 0.84 -28.59 33.05
CA PRO A 89 -0.28 -29.41 33.53
C PRO A 89 -1.32 -28.60 34.34
N PHE A 90 -1.26 -27.27 34.31
CA PHE A 90 -2.12 -26.38 35.08
C PHE A 90 -2.44 -25.12 34.27
N GLN A 91 -3.43 -24.35 34.73
CA GLN A 91 -3.82 -23.09 34.11
C GLN A 91 -2.73 -22.03 34.25
N VAL A 92 -2.40 -21.35 33.16
CA VAL A 92 -1.41 -20.28 33.14
C VAL A 92 -2.01 -18.95 32.70
N PHE A 93 -1.47 -17.87 33.24
CA PHE A 93 -1.75 -16.50 32.82
C PHE A 93 -0.63 -15.99 31.93
N ILE A 94 -1.00 -15.44 30.78
CA ILE A 94 -0.08 -15.13 29.69
C ILE A 94 -0.18 -13.64 29.37
N ASN A 95 0.98 -13.02 29.16
CA ASN A 95 1.10 -11.71 28.54
C ASN A 95 2.06 -11.83 27.34
N VAL A 96 1.56 -11.51 26.15
CA VAL A 96 2.31 -11.62 24.88
C VAL A 96 2.72 -10.22 24.43
N ILE A 97 4.00 -10.07 24.08
CA ILE A 97 4.58 -8.90 23.45
C ILE A 97 5.24 -9.36 22.15
N ASP A 98 4.76 -8.87 21.02
CA ASP A 98 5.27 -9.17 19.69
C ASP A 98 6.12 -8.00 19.21
N GLU A 99 7.40 -8.25 18.91
CA GLU A 99 8.32 -7.22 18.40
C GLU A 99 8.04 -6.98 16.91
N LEU A 100 7.29 -5.92 16.63
CA LEU A 100 6.93 -5.50 15.28
C LEU A 100 7.99 -4.56 14.68
N PRO A 101 8.16 -4.55 13.34
CA PRO A 101 8.93 -3.51 12.67
C PRO A 101 8.41 -2.11 13.02
N ALA A 102 9.32 -1.15 13.22
CA ALA A 102 8.98 0.21 13.64
C ALA A 102 8.00 0.92 12.66
N GLN A 103 8.08 0.57 11.38
CA GLN A 103 7.27 1.11 10.29
C GLN A 103 5.80 0.70 10.37
N PHE A 104 5.43 -0.28 11.21
CA PHE A 104 4.04 -0.72 11.37
C PHE A 104 3.30 0.08 12.44
N GLN A 105 3.97 1.07 13.06
CA GLN A 105 3.45 2.08 13.99
C GLN A 105 2.70 1.57 15.24
N LYS A 106 2.70 0.27 15.50
CA LYS A 106 2.09 -0.32 16.69
C LYS A 106 3.13 -0.51 17.79
N ARG A 107 3.12 0.35 18.81
CA ARG A 107 4.18 0.42 19.85
C ARG A 107 3.76 -0.13 21.22
N ASP A 108 2.46 -0.24 21.46
CA ASP A 108 1.84 -0.58 22.75
C ASP A 108 1.17 -1.96 22.73
N PHE A 109 1.71 -2.88 21.93
CA PHE A 109 1.12 -4.21 21.82
C PHE A 109 1.37 -5.05 23.08
N ALA A 110 0.30 -5.33 23.82
CA ALA A 110 0.27 -6.32 24.88
C ALA A 110 -1.04 -7.11 24.83
N TYR A 111 -0.96 -8.43 24.66
CA TYR A 111 -2.12 -9.32 24.68
C TYR A 111 -2.11 -10.20 25.93
N LYS A 112 -3.17 -10.10 26.74
CA LYS A 112 -3.30 -10.86 27.99
C LYS A 112 -4.40 -11.91 27.87
N THR A 113 -4.11 -13.13 28.27
CA THR A 113 -5.10 -14.23 28.29
C THR A 113 -4.75 -15.26 29.36
N ALA A 114 -5.63 -16.22 29.60
CA ALA A 114 -5.35 -17.39 30.42
C ALA A 114 -5.67 -18.66 29.63
N LEU A 115 -4.83 -19.68 29.76
CA LEU A 115 -5.02 -20.97 29.08
C LEU A 115 -5.01 -22.10 30.10
N GLN A 116 -5.97 -23.01 29.95
CA GLN A 116 -6.04 -24.27 30.68
C GLN A 116 -4.92 -25.23 30.23
N SER A 117 -4.71 -26.31 30.99
CA SER A 117 -3.74 -27.35 30.66
C SER A 117 -4.03 -27.93 29.27
N ALA A 118 -2.99 -28.05 28.44
CA ALA A 118 -3.10 -28.56 27.05
C ALA A 118 -4.02 -27.75 26.12
N GLU A 119 -4.43 -26.55 26.51
CA GLU A 119 -5.26 -25.69 25.68
C GLU A 119 -4.41 -24.96 24.61
N LYS A 120 -4.98 -24.87 23.41
CA LYS A 120 -4.45 -24.04 22.32
C LYS A 120 -5.40 -22.90 22.04
N SER A 121 -4.86 -21.69 21.92
CA SER A 121 -5.62 -20.51 21.55
C SER A 121 -4.89 -19.74 20.45
N THR A 122 -5.65 -19.18 19.52
CA THR A 122 -5.10 -18.30 18.49
C THR A 122 -5.83 -16.98 18.58
N PHE A 123 -5.07 -15.90 18.68
CA PHE A 123 -5.62 -14.56 18.63
C PHE A 123 -5.08 -13.84 17.39
N VAL A 124 -5.88 -12.90 16.89
CA VAL A 124 -5.59 -12.13 15.67
C VAL A 124 -5.49 -10.67 16.03
N TYR A 125 -4.52 -9.98 15.45
CA TYR A 125 -4.41 -8.53 15.53
C TYR A 125 -4.04 -7.97 14.17
N SER A 126 -4.38 -6.70 13.94
CA SER A 126 -4.05 -6.00 12.69
C SER A 126 -2.86 -5.06 12.85
N VAL A 127 -2.11 -4.91 11.76
CA VAL A 127 -1.06 -3.90 11.55
C VAL A 127 -1.28 -3.20 10.21
N ARG A 128 -0.94 -1.91 10.13
CA ARG A 128 -1.02 -1.12 8.89
C ARG A 128 0.37 -0.56 8.56
N PRO A 129 1.13 -1.19 7.65
CA PRO A 129 2.37 -0.62 7.18
C PRO A 129 2.08 0.65 6.36
N VAL A 130 2.88 1.69 6.59
CA VAL A 130 2.80 2.96 5.85
C VAL A 130 3.91 3.10 4.80
N GLU A 131 4.98 2.33 4.95
CA GLU A 131 6.09 2.26 4.01
C GLU A 131 6.17 0.88 3.34
N ARG A 132 6.51 0.88 2.05
CA ARG A 132 6.84 -0.35 1.32
C ARG A 132 8.28 -0.75 1.59
N GLY A 133 8.53 -2.06 1.56
CA GLY A 133 9.88 -2.62 1.72
C GLY A 133 9.87 -4.03 2.27
N ALA A 134 11.06 -4.55 2.55
CA ALA A 134 11.25 -5.82 3.23
C ALA A 134 11.49 -5.53 4.72
N TYR A 135 10.69 -6.15 5.58
CA TYR A 135 10.77 -5.96 7.02
C TYR A 135 10.99 -7.29 7.71
N ASN A 136 11.89 -7.29 8.68
CA ASN A 136 12.14 -8.44 9.53
C ASN A 136 11.35 -8.25 10.81
N PHE A 137 10.53 -9.23 11.14
CA PHE A 137 9.89 -9.26 12.44
C PHE A 137 10.92 -9.59 13.52
N GLY A 138 10.75 -9.00 14.70
CA GLY A 138 11.51 -9.37 15.89
C GLY A 138 10.94 -10.62 16.55
N ASN A 139 11.26 -10.81 17.83
CA ASN A 139 10.82 -11.97 18.58
C ASN A 139 9.40 -11.82 19.13
N VAL A 140 8.72 -12.95 19.33
CA VAL A 140 7.53 -13.03 20.17
C VAL A 140 7.97 -13.35 21.60
N HIS A 141 7.78 -12.42 22.51
CA HIS A 141 8.00 -12.61 23.93
C HIS A 141 6.70 -13.00 24.63
N VAL A 142 6.74 -14.11 25.35
CA VAL A 142 5.59 -14.60 26.10
C VAL A 142 5.94 -14.72 27.57
N PHE A 143 5.24 -13.97 28.40
CA PHE A 143 5.40 -13.96 29.85
C PHE A 143 4.32 -14.86 30.46
N VAL A 144 4.74 -16.02 30.98
CA VAL A 144 3.84 -17.04 31.53
C VAL A 144 3.92 -17.01 33.06
N SER A 145 2.78 -17.00 33.73
CA SER A 145 2.66 -16.97 35.19
C SER A 145 1.73 -18.07 35.65
N SER A 146 1.99 -18.67 36.81
CA SER A 146 1.06 -19.62 37.42
C SER A 146 -0.14 -18.90 38.04
N VAL A 147 -1.05 -19.65 38.65
CA VAL A 147 -2.17 -19.11 39.44
C VAL A 147 -1.70 -18.26 40.62
N LEU A 148 -0.52 -18.52 41.18
CA LEU A 148 0.06 -17.74 42.27
C LEU A 148 0.47 -16.32 41.81
N GLN A 149 0.80 -16.15 40.52
CA GLN A 149 1.19 -14.87 39.91
C GLN A 149 2.24 -14.08 40.73
N MET A 150 3.23 -14.76 41.32
CA MET A 150 4.33 -14.08 42.03
C MET A 150 5.49 -13.83 41.07
N PHE A 151 5.79 -14.81 40.23
CA PHE A 151 6.76 -14.72 39.15
C PHE A 151 6.12 -14.93 37.78
N SER A 152 6.82 -14.43 36.77
CA SER A 152 6.58 -14.76 35.39
C SER A 152 7.86 -15.25 34.74
N ARG A 153 7.74 -16.31 33.95
CA ARG A 153 8.81 -16.83 33.10
C ARG A 153 8.61 -16.33 31.68
N ARG A 154 9.63 -15.67 31.13
CA ARG A 154 9.68 -15.22 29.73
C ARG A 154 10.17 -16.33 28.81
N TYR A 155 9.35 -16.67 27.83
CA TYR A 155 9.71 -17.42 26.63
C TYR A 155 9.94 -16.45 25.49
N THR A 156 10.90 -16.76 24.62
CA THR A 156 11.23 -15.95 23.43
C THR A 156 11.21 -16.87 22.23
N PHE A 157 10.36 -16.55 21.26
CA PHE A 157 10.24 -17.29 20.02
C PHE A 157 10.67 -16.38 18.88
N SER A 158 11.81 -16.71 18.27
CA SER A 158 12.28 -16.07 17.05
C SER A 158 11.63 -16.74 15.86
N ASP A 159 10.94 -15.96 15.05
CA ASP A 159 10.52 -16.39 13.72
C ASP A 159 11.15 -15.36 12.77
N ASP A 160 12.41 -15.60 12.41
CA ASP A 160 13.24 -14.74 11.54
C ASP A 160 12.66 -14.77 10.11
N LYS A 161 11.47 -14.20 9.98
CA LYS A 161 10.71 -14.17 8.75
C LYS A 161 10.76 -12.75 8.20
N SER A 162 11.48 -12.59 7.10
CA SER A 162 11.44 -11.37 6.30
C SER A 162 10.14 -11.36 5.50
N VAL A 163 9.36 -10.28 5.65
CA VAL A 163 8.07 -10.10 4.99
C VAL A 163 8.12 -8.87 4.12
N LYS A 164 7.68 -9.02 2.87
CA LYS A 164 7.65 -7.92 1.89
C LYS A 164 6.30 -7.20 1.95
N VAL A 165 6.33 -5.89 2.07
CA VAL A 165 5.14 -5.02 1.98
C VAL A 165 5.03 -4.49 0.54
N TYR A 166 4.05 -4.99 -0.19
CA TYR A 166 3.74 -4.63 -1.56
C TYR A 166 2.74 -3.47 -1.64
N PRO A 167 2.54 -2.85 -2.82
CA PRO A 167 1.40 -1.98 -3.07
C PRO A 167 0.07 -2.66 -2.68
N SER A 168 -0.95 -1.85 -2.40
CA SER A 168 -2.19 -2.35 -1.83
C SER A 168 -2.96 -3.25 -2.82
N TYR A 169 -3.01 -4.56 -2.55
CA TYR A 169 -3.86 -5.50 -3.28
C TYR A 169 -5.33 -5.40 -2.87
N VAL A 170 -5.62 -4.98 -1.62
CA VAL A 170 -7.00 -4.86 -1.14
C VAL A 170 -7.72 -3.77 -1.90
N GLN A 171 -7.09 -2.59 -2.05
CA GLN A 171 -7.68 -1.52 -2.88
C GLN A 171 -7.77 -1.93 -4.34
N MET A 172 -6.77 -2.62 -4.91
CA MET A 172 -6.83 -3.13 -6.29
C MET A 172 -8.08 -4.00 -6.50
N LYS A 173 -8.32 -4.97 -5.61
CA LYS A 173 -9.51 -5.83 -5.66
C LYS A 173 -10.81 -5.05 -5.45
N LYS A 174 -10.83 -4.13 -4.48
CA LYS A 174 -11.99 -3.25 -4.24
C LYS A 174 -12.39 -2.49 -5.52
N TYR A 175 -11.43 -1.92 -6.22
CA TYR A 175 -11.69 -1.17 -7.45
C TYR A 175 -12.06 -2.05 -8.63
N GLU A 176 -11.50 -3.26 -8.72
CA GLU A 176 -11.95 -4.28 -9.67
C GLU A 176 -13.45 -4.59 -9.49
N PHE A 177 -13.90 -4.85 -8.25
CA PHE A 177 -15.31 -5.08 -7.97
C PHE A 177 -16.20 -3.88 -8.37
N LEU A 178 -15.78 -2.65 -8.05
CA LEU A 178 -16.52 -1.44 -8.42
C LEU A 178 -16.62 -1.25 -9.95
N ALA A 179 -15.53 -1.50 -10.68
CA ALA A 179 -15.49 -1.38 -12.13
C ALA A 179 -16.38 -2.42 -12.85
N MET A 180 -16.56 -3.61 -12.26
CA MET A 180 -17.48 -4.62 -12.79
C MET A 180 -18.96 -4.22 -12.63
N HIS A 181 -19.32 -3.58 -11.52
CA HIS A 181 -20.71 -3.17 -11.25
C HIS A 181 -21.15 -1.96 -12.09
N ASN A 182 -20.20 -1.15 -12.56
CA ASN A 182 -20.47 0.01 -13.40
C ASN A 182 -20.81 -0.34 -14.88
N ASN A 183 -20.96 -1.64 -15.20
CA ASN A 183 -21.26 -2.13 -16.56
C ASN A 183 -22.69 -1.85 -17.06
N LEU A 184 -23.57 -1.22 -16.28
CA LEU A 184 -24.97 -0.94 -16.68
C LEU A 184 -25.11 0.13 -17.78
N THR A 185 -24.04 0.82 -18.18
CA THR A 185 -24.09 1.88 -19.21
C THR A 185 -23.70 1.44 -20.63
N GLU A 186 -23.42 0.16 -20.88
CA GLU A 186 -22.99 -0.32 -22.22
C GLU A 186 -24.15 -0.68 -23.18
N PHE A 187 -25.41 -0.70 -22.72
CA PHE A 187 -26.57 -0.87 -23.60
C PHE A 187 -26.96 0.46 -24.27
N GLY A 188 -26.52 0.69 -25.53
CA GLY A 188 -27.16 1.65 -26.43
C GLY A 188 -26.30 2.75 -27.06
N MET A 189 -25.01 2.86 -26.75
CA MET A 189 -24.15 3.85 -27.41
C MET A 189 -23.64 3.35 -28.76
N LYS A 190 -24.19 3.89 -29.86
CA LYS A 190 -23.68 3.68 -31.22
C LYS A 190 -22.23 4.19 -31.30
N LYS A 191 -21.26 3.29 -31.38
CA LYS A 191 -19.84 3.63 -31.57
C LYS A 191 -19.68 4.38 -32.89
N ILE A 192 -19.44 5.70 -32.82
CA ILE A 192 -19.13 6.51 -33.99
C ILE A 192 -17.66 6.22 -34.36
N ARG A 193 -17.45 5.62 -35.53
CA ARG A 193 -16.13 5.37 -36.12
C ARG A 193 -15.46 6.73 -36.39
N ARG A 194 -14.32 7.01 -35.74
CA ARG A 194 -13.51 8.20 -36.02
C ARG A 194 -12.29 7.83 -36.85
N ILE A 195 -12.01 8.65 -37.87
CA ILE A 195 -10.87 8.50 -38.77
C ILE A 195 -9.56 8.62 -37.95
N GLY A 196 -8.68 7.62 -38.02
CA GLY A 196 -7.37 7.61 -37.35
C GLY A 196 -7.17 6.57 -36.24
N GLN A 197 -8.00 5.54 -36.16
CA GLN A 197 -7.72 4.36 -35.32
C GLN A 197 -6.58 3.53 -35.92
N THR A 198 -5.73 2.98 -35.04
CA THR A 198 -4.75 1.95 -35.41
C THR A 198 -5.54 0.68 -35.76
N MET A 199 -5.39 0.21 -37.00
CA MET A 199 -6.04 -1.02 -37.44
C MET A 199 -5.03 -2.17 -37.30
N GLU A 200 -5.45 -3.26 -36.68
CA GLU A 200 -4.67 -4.49 -36.54
C GLU A 200 -4.92 -5.39 -37.76
N PHE A 201 -3.87 -6.00 -38.29
CA PHE A 201 -4.01 -6.96 -39.39
C PHE A 201 -4.82 -8.17 -38.91
N GLU A 202 -5.94 -8.43 -39.55
CA GLU A 202 -6.82 -9.55 -39.22
C GLU A 202 -6.42 -10.77 -40.06
N GLN A 203 -6.45 -10.63 -41.38
CA GLN A 203 -6.18 -11.70 -42.33
C GLN A 203 -5.92 -11.17 -43.74
N ILE A 204 -5.41 -12.03 -44.63
CA ILE A 204 -5.41 -11.77 -46.07
C ILE A 204 -6.62 -12.48 -46.68
N LYS A 205 -7.49 -11.74 -47.37
CA LYS A 205 -8.65 -12.29 -48.09
C LYS A 205 -8.55 -12.01 -49.59
N ASN A 206 -9.40 -12.67 -50.36
CA ASN A 206 -9.60 -12.36 -51.77
C ASN A 206 -10.22 -10.96 -51.91
N TYR A 207 -9.78 -10.20 -52.90
CA TYR A 207 -10.33 -8.88 -53.24
C TYR A 207 -11.79 -9.02 -53.66
N ILE A 208 -12.67 -8.22 -53.06
CA ILE A 208 -14.08 -8.08 -53.47
C ILE A 208 -14.29 -6.65 -53.96
N PRO A 209 -15.06 -6.43 -55.05
CA PRO A 209 -15.42 -5.09 -55.49
C PRO A 209 -16.03 -4.27 -54.34
N GLY A 210 -15.35 -3.19 -53.95
CA GLY A 210 -15.69 -2.35 -52.78
C GLY A 210 -14.59 -2.30 -51.71
N ASP A 211 -13.61 -3.22 -51.75
CA ASP A 211 -12.42 -3.15 -50.89
C ASP A 211 -11.47 -2.01 -51.33
N ASP A 212 -10.79 -1.37 -50.38
CA ASP A 212 -9.83 -0.30 -50.67
C ASP A 212 -8.57 -0.87 -51.36
N VAL A 213 -8.31 -0.37 -52.57
CA VAL A 213 -7.17 -0.75 -53.41
C VAL A 213 -5.81 -0.46 -52.76
N ARG A 214 -5.75 0.45 -51.78
CA ARG A 214 -4.52 0.76 -51.04
C ARG A 214 -4.04 -0.39 -50.16
N ASN A 215 -4.94 -1.30 -49.79
CA ASN A 215 -4.65 -2.43 -48.91
C ASN A 215 -4.30 -3.72 -49.68
N VAL A 216 -4.12 -3.64 -51.01
CA VAL A 216 -3.74 -4.80 -51.83
C VAL A 216 -2.39 -5.35 -51.39
N ASN A 217 -2.36 -6.64 -51.09
CA ASN A 217 -1.14 -7.36 -50.76
C ASN A 217 -0.53 -7.94 -52.03
N TRP A 218 0.37 -7.18 -52.66
CA TRP A 218 1.04 -7.58 -53.91
C TRP A 218 1.84 -8.88 -53.77
N LYS A 219 2.42 -9.15 -52.59
CA LYS A 219 3.19 -10.37 -52.35
C LYS A 219 2.29 -11.61 -52.31
N ALA A 220 1.14 -11.53 -51.64
CA ALA A 220 0.17 -12.61 -51.61
C ALA A 220 -0.49 -12.81 -52.98
N THR A 221 -0.80 -11.71 -53.68
CA THR A 221 -1.37 -11.69 -55.03
C THR A 221 -0.46 -12.43 -56.03
N ALA A 222 0.84 -12.11 -56.04
CA ALA A 222 1.80 -12.76 -56.93
C ALA A 222 1.96 -14.27 -56.67
N LYS A 223 1.75 -14.74 -55.44
CA LYS A 223 1.88 -16.16 -55.08
C LYS A 223 0.62 -16.98 -55.41
N ARG A 224 -0.56 -16.38 -55.29
CA ARG A 224 -1.85 -17.06 -55.55
C ARG A 224 -2.37 -16.90 -56.97
N GLY A 225 -1.94 -15.88 -57.71
CA GLY A 225 -2.46 -15.57 -59.05
C GLY A 225 -3.83 -14.87 -59.05
N GLU A 226 -4.34 -14.50 -57.88
CA GLU A 226 -5.60 -13.77 -57.68
C GLU A 226 -5.36 -12.52 -56.82
N LEU A 227 -6.15 -11.46 -57.00
CA LEU A 227 -6.03 -10.23 -56.21
C LEU A 227 -6.33 -10.50 -54.72
N MET A 228 -5.36 -10.23 -53.86
CA MET A 228 -5.42 -10.43 -52.41
C MET A 228 -5.35 -9.09 -51.67
N VAL A 229 -6.17 -8.90 -50.63
CA VAL A 229 -6.22 -7.67 -49.83
C VAL A 229 -5.94 -7.99 -48.37
N ASN A 230 -5.15 -7.14 -47.71
CA ASN A 230 -5.01 -7.16 -46.25
C ASN A 230 -6.30 -6.60 -45.63
N GLN A 231 -7.01 -7.46 -44.91
CA GLN A 231 -8.13 -7.04 -44.07
C GLN A 231 -7.58 -6.60 -42.73
N TYR A 232 -7.98 -5.40 -42.31
CA TYR A 232 -7.63 -4.85 -41.01
C TYR A 232 -8.90 -4.68 -40.17
N GLN A 233 -8.79 -5.00 -38.88
CA GLN A 233 -9.83 -4.78 -37.89
C GLN A 233 -9.41 -3.65 -36.95
N ASP A 234 -10.38 -2.91 -36.39
CA ASP A 234 -10.08 -1.89 -35.38
C ASP A 234 -9.36 -2.57 -34.18
N GLU A 235 -8.17 -2.07 -33.79
CA GLU A 235 -7.40 -2.63 -32.68
C GLU A 235 -8.21 -2.51 -31.39
N LYS A 236 -8.67 -3.65 -30.86
CA LYS A 236 -9.50 -3.71 -29.65
C LYS A 236 -8.71 -3.50 -28.36
N SER A 237 -7.38 -3.60 -28.41
CA SER A 237 -6.50 -3.65 -27.25
C SER A 237 -5.49 -2.50 -27.30
N GLN A 238 -5.86 -1.36 -26.73
CA GLN A 238 -5.00 -0.18 -26.77
C GLN A 238 -3.84 -0.29 -25.77
N PRO A 239 -2.63 0.18 -26.12
CA PRO A 239 -1.54 0.35 -25.18
C PRO A 239 -1.80 1.54 -24.24
N ILE A 240 -1.68 1.28 -22.94
CA ILE A 240 -1.84 2.28 -21.89
C ILE A 240 -0.63 2.22 -20.98
N TYR A 241 -0.04 3.37 -20.67
CA TYR A 241 1.12 3.47 -19.79
C TYR A 241 0.83 4.35 -18.58
N SER A 242 1.08 3.82 -17.39
CA SER A 242 1.22 4.60 -16.17
C SER A 242 2.65 5.13 -16.09
N ILE A 243 2.81 6.45 -16.15
CA ILE A 243 4.08 7.16 -16.06
C ILE A 243 4.18 7.79 -14.68
N ILE A 244 5.14 7.33 -13.87
CA ILE A 244 5.29 7.77 -12.49
C ILE A 244 6.54 8.63 -12.36
N ASP A 245 6.35 9.86 -11.89
CA ASP A 245 7.42 10.75 -11.46
C ASP A 245 7.98 10.26 -10.11
N LEU A 246 9.30 10.09 -10.04
CA LEU A 246 10.05 9.70 -8.85
C LEU A 246 10.89 10.88 -8.30
N GLY A 247 10.65 12.10 -8.77
CA GLY A 247 11.29 13.31 -8.28
C GLY A 247 10.82 13.72 -6.88
N ARG A 248 11.51 14.71 -6.31
CA ARG A 248 11.27 15.17 -4.92
C ARG A 248 9.84 15.63 -4.62
N VAL A 249 9.11 16.14 -5.62
CA VAL A 249 7.74 16.64 -5.47
C VAL A 249 6.75 15.52 -5.08
N MET A 250 7.08 14.27 -5.39
CA MET A 250 6.25 13.11 -5.07
C MET A 250 6.52 12.55 -3.66
N LYS A 251 7.53 13.08 -2.95
CA LYS A 251 7.83 12.72 -1.55
C LYS A 251 6.93 13.44 -0.54
N MET A 252 6.13 14.41 -0.98
CA MET A 252 5.21 15.14 -0.11
C MET A 252 4.36 14.15 0.69
N PRO A 253 4.39 14.22 2.03
CA PRO A 253 3.61 13.35 2.89
C PRO A 253 2.15 13.79 2.90
N PHE A 254 1.27 12.84 3.09
CA PHE A 254 -0.16 12.99 3.10
C PHE A 254 -0.78 11.80 3.82
N GLU A 255 -1.48 12.02 4.95
CA GLU A 255 -2.08 10.97 5.77
C GLU A 255 -1.15 9.75 5.99
N GLU A 256 0.09 10.02 6.43
CA GLU A 256 1.15 9.03 6.71
C GLU A 256 1.77 8.34 5.48
N LEU A 257 1.25 8.60 4.28
CA LEU A 257 1.77 8.08 3.00
C LEU A 257 2.40 9.20 2.18
N SER A 258 3.23 8.88 1.20
CA SER A 258 3.69 9.85 0.20
C SER A 258 2.75 9.88 -1.02
N LEU A 259 2.75 11.00 -1.76
CA LEU A 259 2.04 11.08 -3.05
C LEU A 259 2.47 9.97 -4.03
N LEU A 260 3.74 9.54 -3.96
CA LEU A 260 4.24 8.39 -4.71
C LEU A 260 3.48 7.10 -4.36
N ASP A 261 3.18 6.87 -3.08
CA ASP A 261 2.49 5.65 -2.64
C ASP A 261 1.06 5.58 -3.19
N TYR A 262 0.37 6.72 -3.23
CA TYR A 262 -0.93 6.83 -3.89
C TYR A 262 -0.82 6.57 -5.41
N ALA A 263 0.18 7.15 -6.08
CA ALA A 263 0.42 6.92 -7.51
C ALA A 263 0.71 5.45 -7.83
N ILE A 264 1.43 4.76 -6.94
CA ILE A 264 1.74 3.33 -7.04
C ILE A 264 0.49 2.48 -6.88
N ASN A 265 -0.31 2.74 -5.84
CA ASN A 265 -1.56 2.02 -5.61
C ASN A 265 -2.55 2.24 -6.77
N SER A 266 -2.64 3.47 -7.28
CA SER A 266 -3.43 3.81 -8.46
C SER A 266 -2.92 3.09 -9.70
N THR A 267 -1.60 3.04 -9.92
CA THR A 267 -1.00 2.34 -11.07
C THR A 267 -1.31 0.86 -11.04
N LEU A 268 -1.23 0.20 -9.88
CA LEU A 268 -1.56 -1.22 -9.74
C LEU A 268 -3.05 -1.48 -10.01
N ALA A 269 -3.94 -0.73 -9.35
CA ALA A 269 -5.39 -0.83 -9.53
C ALA A 269 -5.81 -0.58 -10.98
N PHE A 270 -5.29 0.49 -11.57
CA PHE A 270 -5.55 0.86 -12.95
C PHE A 270 -5.06 -0.21 -13.93
N SER A 271 -3.83 -0.71 -13.74
CA SER A 271 -3.27 -1.75 -14.62
C SER A 271 -4.11 -3.03 -14.58
N ASN A 272 -4.58 -3.44 -13.40
CA ASN A 272 -5.48 -4.59 -13.28
C ASN A 272 -6.78 -4.38 -14.08
N ILE A 273 -7.42 -3.22 -13.95
CA ILE A 273 -8.67 -2.90 -14.65
C ILE A 273 -8.48 -2.81 -16.16
N ALA A 274 -7.39 -2.18 -16.62
CA ALA A 274 -7.05 -2.11 -18.04
C ALA A 274 -6.91 -3.52 -18.65
N LEU A 275 -6.21 -4.43 -17.96
CA LEU A 275 -6.07 -5.83 -18.37
C LEU A 275 -7.41 -6.57 -18.41
N LEU A 276 -8.28 -6.38 -17.40
CA LEU A 276 -9.63 -6.96 -17.36
C LEU A 276 -10.51 -6.46 -18.51
N LYS A 277 -10.31 -5.21 -18.94
CA LYS A 277 -10.98 -4.62 -20.10
C LYS A 277 -10.25 -4.91 -21.43
N ASN A 278 -9.35 -5.90 -21.44
CA ASN A 278 -8.58 -6.39 -22.59
C ASN A 278 -7.63 -5.37 -23.24
N ASP A 279 -7.24 -4.31 -22.52
CA ASP A 279 -6.20 -3.38 -22.95
C ASP A 279 -4.81 -3.84 -22.51
N LYS A 280 -3.76 -3.26 -23.09
CA LYS A 280 -2.37 -3.58 -22.76
C LYS A 280 -1.89 -2.58 -21.70
N ALA A 281 -1.57 -3.06 -20.50
CA ALA A 281 -1.05 -2.22 -19.43
C ALA A 281 0.48 -2.16 -19.50
N GLY A 282 1.07 -0.98 -19.39
CA GLY A 282 2.51 -0.74 -19.32
C GLY A 282 2.85 0.29 -18.25
N MET A 283 4.14 0.43 -17.94
CA MET A 283 4.60 1.35 -16.91
C MET A 283 5.91 2.01 -17.31
N LEU A 284 6.11 3.26 -16.91
CA LEU A 284 7.39 3.96 -17.02
C LEU A 284 7.63 4.76 -15.74
N THR A 285 8.81 4.65 -15.16
CA THR A 285 9.21 5.46 -13.99
C THR A 285 10.39 6.35 -14.36
N PHE A 286 10.39 7.60 -13.89
CA PHE A 286 11.44 8.55 -14.21
C PHE A 286 11.66 9.56 -13.09
N SER A 287 12.90 10.02 -12.95
CA SER A 287 13.31 11.14 -12.11
C SER A 287 14.27 12.01 -12.92
N LYS A 288 15.53 12.17 -12.51
CA LYS A 288 16.60 12.76 -13.33
C LYS A 288 16.90 11.91 -14.56
N ASN A 289 16.80 10.58 -14.40
CA ASN A 289 16.96 9.57 -15.45
C ASN A 289 15.64 8.78 -15.60
N VAL A 290 15.48 8.07 -16.73
CA VAL A 290 14.43 7.05 -16.83
C VAL A 290 14.94 5.80 -16.12
N GLU A 291 14.18 5.33 -15.13
CA GLU A 291 14.62 4.24 -14.25
C GLU A 291 14.15 2.89 -14.75
N LYS A 292 12.85 2.77 -15.06
CA LYS A 292 12.27 1.53 -15.59
C LYS A 292 11.26 1.81 -16.69
N ILE A 293 11.22 0.92 -17.67
CA ILE A 293 10.16 0.85 -18.68
C ILE A 293 9.68 -0.59 -18.75
N ILE A 294 8.39 -0.80 -18.57
CA ILE A 294 7.68 -2.05 -18.79
C ILE A 294 6.79 -1.83 -20.01
N ALA A 295 7.03 -2.59 -21.08
CA ALA A 295 6.25 -2.49 -22.30
C ALA A 295 4.78 -2.88 -22.04
N ALA A 296 3.87 -2.18 -22.71
CA ALA A 296 2.45 -2.48 -22.60
C ALA A 296 2.14 -3.88 -23.12
N SER A 297 1.56 -4.73 -22.27
CA SER A 297 1.17 -6.09 -22.63
C SER A 297 -0.11 -6.50 -21.91
N ASN A 298 -0.91 -7.33 -22.58
CA ASN A 298 -2.11 -7.97 -22.01
C ASN A 298 -1.84 -9.37 -21.43
N LYS A 299 -0.57 -9.78 -21.35
CA LYS A 299 -0.19 -11.07 -20.74
C LYS A 299 -0.53 -11.07 -19.25
N LYS A 300 -1.09 -12.18 -18.76
CA LYS A 300 -1.43 -12.35 -17.32
C LYS A 300 -0.24 -12.09 -16.39
N THR A 301 0.98 -12.43 -16.81
CA THR A 301 2.19 -12.23 -16.03
C THR A 301 2.60 -10.76 -15.89
N ASN A 302 2.11 -9.89 -16.77
CA ASN A 302 2.56 -8.51 -16.85
C ASN A 302 2.15 -7.69 -15.61
N LEU A 303 0.98 -8.00 -15.01
CA LEU A 303 0.57 -7.37 -13.74
C LEU A 303 1.53 -7.70 -12.60
N SER A 304 1.99 -8.95 -12.52
CA SER A 304 2.97 -9.38 -11.52
C SER A 304 4.32 -8.67 -11.71
N VAL A 305 4.75 -8.46 -12.97
CA VAL A 305 5.98 -7.71 -13.29
C VAL A 305 5.84 -6.25 -12.89
N ILE A 306 4.71 -5.59 -13.22
CA ILE A 306 4.42 -4.22 -12.79
C ILE A 306 4.46 -4.13 -11.27
N ASN A 307 3.80 -5.04 -10.58
CA ASN A 307 3.74 -5.04 -9.13
C ASN A 307 5.11 -5.26 -8.44
N GLU A 308 5.97 -6.14 -8.98
CA GLU A 308 7.32 -6.34 -8.44
C GLU A 308 8.21 -5.10 -8.64
N GLU A 309 8.05 -4.40 -9.77
CA GLU A 309 8.76 -3.14 -9.98
C GLU A 309 8.24 -2.04 -9.05
N LEU A 310 6.92 -1.87 -8.93
CA LEU A 310 6.28 -0.89 -8.02
C LEU A 310 6.67 -1.10 -6.55
N TYR A 311 6.97 -2.34 -6.15
CA TYR A 311 7.45 -2.65 -4.80
C TYR A 311 8.81 -2.00 -4.49
N ASN A 312 9.71 -1.91 -5.48
CA ASN A 312 11.09 -1.45 -5.28
C ASN A 312 11.30 0.06 -5.50
N ILE A 313 10.30 0.78 -6.00
CA ILE A 313 10.50 2.21 -6.32
C ILE A 313 10.37 3.11 -5.10
N THR A 314 11.25 4.11 -5.05
CA THR A 314 11.30 5.16 -4.03
C THR A 314 11.52 6.51 -4.69
N THR A 315 11.33 7.60 -3.93
CA THR A 315 11.58 8.95 -4.44
C THR A 315 13.06 9.32 -4.39
N ASN A 316 13.48 10.09 -5.39
CA ASN A 316 14.79 10.70 -5.47
C ASN A 316 14.73 12.16 -5.02
N PHE A 317 15.86 12.68 -4.52
CA PHE A 317 15.98 14.08 -4.10
C PHE A 317 16.06 15.06 -5.29
N THR A 318 16.22 14.56 -6.51
CA THR A 318 16.34 15.37 -7.73
C THR A 318 14.98 15.78 -8.30
N ASP A 319 14.96 16.88 -9.06
CA ASP A 319 13.83 17.21 -9.93
C ASP A 319 13.75 16.26 -11.14
N ALA A 320 12.53 16.06 -11.63
CA ALA A 320 12.25 15.18 -12.75
C ALA A 320 12.62 15.82 -14.10
N ASN A 321 13.21 15.03 -15.00
CA ASN A 321 13.68 15.47 -16.30
C ASN A 321 12.66 15.15 -17.40
N PHE A 322 11.72 16.09 -17.63
CA PHE A 322 10.68 15.95 -18.66
C PHE A 322 11.22 15.95 -20.10
N ALA A 323 12.39 16.55 -20.35
CA ALA A 323 13.04 16.50 -21.65
C ALA A 323 13.48 15.08 -21.99
N LEU A 324 14.12 14.40 -21.04
CA LEU A 324 14.53 13.00 -21.19
C LEU A 324 13.32 12.05 -21.26
N LEU A 325 12.28 12.32 -20.46
CA LEU A 325 11.01 11.59 -20.54
C LEU A 325 10.45 11.66 -21.96
N TYR A 326 10.30 12.86 -22.52
CA TYR A 326 9.79 13.06 -23.88
C TYR A 326 10.64 12.31 -24.92
N ALA A 327 11.97 12.47 -24.87
CA ALA A 327 12.88 11.79 -25.80
C ALA A 327 12.74 10.27 -25.72
N THR A 328 12.53 9.74 -24.51
CA THR A 328 12.36 8.30 -24.28
C THR A 328 11.01 7.80 -24.79
N ILE A 329 9.91 8.48 -24.48
CA ILE A 329 8.57 8.15 -24.99
C ILE A 329 8.58 8.14 -26.51
N LYS A 330 9.13 9.19 -27.14
CA LYS A 330 9.22 9.31 -28.61
C LYS A 330 9.95 8.14 -29.28
N ARG A 331 10.93 7.54 -28.59
CA ARG A 331 11.77 6.45 -29.11
C ARG A 331 11.22 5.06 -28.80
N LYS A 332 10.54 4.89 -27.67
CA LYS A 332 10.17 3.58 -27.13
C LYS A 332 8.66 3.29 -27.22
N ILE A 333 7.82 4.32 -27.19
CA ILE A 333 6.36 4.21 -27.29
C ILE A 333 5.96 4.78 -28.65
N ASN A 334 6.04 3.94 -29.68
CA ASN A 334 5.82 4.39 -31.07
C ASN A 334 4.34 4.36 -31.48
N GLN A 335 3.53 3.57 -30.78
CA GLN A 335 2.09 3.47 -31.00
C GLN A 335 1.37 4.59 -30.25
N ARG A 336 0.24 5.06 -30.80
CA ARG A 336 -0.66 5.96 -30.07
C ARG A 336 -1.12 5.23 -28.81
N SER A 337 -1.01 5.88 -27.66
CA SER A 337 -1.27 5.26 -26.36
C SER A 337 -1.98 6.27 -25.46
N LEU A 338 -2.70 5.77 -24.47
CA LEU A 338 -3.07 6.59 -23.31
C LEU A 338 -1.88 6.62 -22.35
N LEU A 339 -1.43 7.81 -22.01
CA LEU A 339 -0.36 8.03 -21.04
C LEU A 339 -0.94 8.73 -19.83
N ILE A 340 -0.85 8.08 -18.67
CA ILE A 340 -1.31 8.61 -17.39
C ILE A 340 -0.08 9.02 -16.60
N LEU A 341 0.21 10.31 -16.58
CA LEU A 341 1.37 10.89 -15.90
C LEU A 341 0.99 11.27 -14.46
N TYR A 342 1.55 10.56 -13.48
CA TYR A 342 1.47 10.90 -12.07
C TYR A 342 2.64 11.81 -11.70
N THR A 343 2.37 13.07 -11.43
CA THR A 343 3.36 14.07 -11.00
C THR A 343 2.67 15.13 -10.13
N ASN A 344 3.42 16.06 -9.56
CA ASN A 344 2.83 17.17 -8.83
C ASN A 344 3.51 18.49 -9.22
N PHE A 345 2.69 19.51 -9.47
CA PHE A 345 3.13 20.88 -9.75
C PHE A 345 2.66 21.78 -8.62
N GLU A 346 3.59 22.35 -7.85
CA GLU A 346 3.25 23.27 -6.77
C GLU A 346 2.81 24.65 -7.29
N HIS A 347 3.40 25.09 -8.39
CA HIS A 347 3.17 26.42 -8.96
C HIS A 347 2.97 26.37 -10.47
N ILE A 348 2.24 27.37 -10.99
CA ILE A 348 2.04 27.52 -12.44
C ILE A 348 3.36 27.68 -13.21
N SER A 349 4.37 28.29 -12.60
CA SER A 349 5.71 28.46 -13.18
C SER A 349 6.43 27.11 -13.35
N ALA A 350 6.23 26.17 -12.42
CA ALA A 350 6.77 24.83 -12.52
C ALA A 350 6.14 24.08 -13.69
N LEU A 351 4.81 24.16 -13.86
CA LEU A 351 4.13 23.60 -15.03
C LEU A 351 4.67 24.22 -16.34
N LYS A 352 4.72 25.56 -16.43
CA LYS A 352 5.12 26.26 -17.66
C LYS A 352 6.50 25.84 -18.15
N ARG A 353 7.42 25.51 -17.24
CA ARG A 353 8.75 24.99 -17.58
C ARG A 353 8.68 23.65 -18.31
N GLN A 354 7.75 22.77 -17.91
CA GLN A 354 7.61 21.41 -18.47
C GLN A 354 6.61 21.33 -19.63
N LEU A 355 5.74 22.33 -19.76
CA LEU A 355 4.67 22.38 -20.75
C LEU A 355 5.12 22.12 -22.21
N PRO A 356 6.26 22.62 -22.71
CA PRO A 356 6.71 22.31 -24.06
C PRO A 356 6.87 20.81 -24.33
N TYR A 357 7.36 20.06 -23.34
CA TYR A 357 7.55 18.61 -23.43
C TYR A 357 6.22 17.87 -23.35
N LEU A 358 5.34 18.26 -22.43
CA LEU A 358 3.99 17.68 -22.31
C LEU A 358 3.17 17.88 -23.59
N LYS A 359 3.25 19.08 -24.19
CA LYS A 359 2.63 19.36 -25.51
C LYS A 359 3.19 18.47 -26.60
N ALA A 360 4.50 18.25 -26.62
CA ALA A 360 5.12 17.40 -27.62
C ALA A 360 4.71 15.92 -27.47
N ILE A 361 4.47 15.45 -26.25
CA ILE A 361 3.90 14.12 -25.96
C ILE A 361 2.44 14.05 -26.42
N ALA A 362 1.62 15.04 -26.03
CA ALA A 362 0.18 15.09 -26.31
C ALA A 362 -0.16 15.16 -27.81
N LYS A 363 0.77 15.61 -28.66
CA LYS A 363 0.62 15.57 -30.13
C LYS A 363 0.52 14.14 -30.68
N LYS A 364 1.13 13.15 -30.02
CA LYS A 364 1.18 11.75 -30.48
C LYS A 364 0.37 10.78 -29.63
N HIS A 365 0.20 11.09 -28.35
CA HIS A 365 -0.45 10.23 -27.37
C HIS A 365 -1.57 10.98 -26.67
N LEU A 366 -2.58 10.25 -26.18
CA LEU A 366 -3.58 10.83 -25.30
C LEU A 366 -2.96 10.99 -23.92
N LEU A 367 -2.61 12.22 -23.54
CA LEU A 367 -1.93 12.50 -22.28
C LEU A 367 -2.93 12.96 -21.21
N VAL A 368 -2.92 12.28 -20.07
CA VAL A 368 -3.58 12.68 -18.83
C VAL A 368 -2.51 12.99 -17.82
N THR A 369 -2.52 14.21 -17.28
CA THR A 369 -1.66 14.62 -16.18
C THR A 369 -2.48 14.56 -14.90
N VAL A 370 -2.04 13.73 -13.96
CA VAL A 370 -2.65 13.55 -12.66
C VAL A 370 -1.80 14.23 -11.61
N PHE A 371 -2.43 15.09 -10.82
CA PHE A 371 -1.79 15.84 -9.73
C PHE A 371 -2.77 16.06 -8.58
N PHE A 372 -2.24 16.51 -7.45
CA PHE A 372 -2.90 16.35 -6.16
C PHE A 372 -3.41 17.68 -5.59
N GLU A 373 -4.58 17.60 -4.97
CA GLU A 373 -5.08 18.61 -4.03
C GLU A 373 -4.45 18.36 -2.66
N ASN A 374 -4.09 19.43 -1.95
CA ASN A 374 -3.67 19.33 -0.56
C ASN A 374 -4.87 19.54 0.36
N THR A 375 -5.31 18.49 1.05
CA THR A 375 -6.48 18.55 1.94
C THR A 375 -6.22 19.32 3.23
N GLU A 376 -4.96 19.50 3.64
CA GLU A 376 -4.62 20.36 4.79
C GLU A 376 -4.87 21.83 4.48
N LEU A 377 -4.75 22.23 3.20
CA LEU A 377 -5.15 23.57 2.78
C LEU A 377 -6.66 23.75 2.81
N ASP A 378 -7.43 22.69 2.49
CA ASP A 378 -8.90 22.75 2.56
C ASP A 378 -9.39 23.00 3.99
N SER A 379 -8.75 22.41 5.01
CA SER A 379 -9.10 22.69 6.41
C SER A 379 -8.83 24.14 6.78
N LEU A 380 -7.64 24.66 6.41
CA LEU A 380 -7.27 26.06 6.66
C LEU A 380 -8.20 27.08 5.96
N ILE A 381 -8.73 26.74 4.79
CA ILE A 381 -9.65 27.62 4.06
C ILE A 381 -11.03 27.64 4.75
N ASN A 382 -11.48 26.51 5.29
CA ASN A 382 -12.83 26.36 5.84
C ASN A 382 -12.94 26.75 7.32
N GLU A 383 -11.82 26.84 8.04
CA GLU A 383 -11.81 27.31 9.42
C GLU A 383 -12.16 28.81 9.52
N ASN A 384 -12.80 29.16 10.64
CA ASN A 384 -13.09 30.55 10.98
C ASN A 384 -11.80 31.21 11.45
N SER A 385 -11.49 32.39 10.91
CA SER A 385 -10.29 33.14 11.28
C SER A 385 -10.60 34.02 12.49
N GLU A 386 -9.89 33.80 13.60
CA GLU A 386 -10.09 34.58 14.84
C GLU A 386 -9.02 35.67 15.01
N ASP A 387 -7.85 35.49 14.39
CA ASP A 387 -6.75 36.46 14.43
C ASP A 387 -6.21 36.86 13.04
N LEU A 388 -5.27 37.82 13.01
CA LEU A 388 -4.64 38.29 11.78
C LEU A 388 -3.77 37.21 11.12
N GLN A 389 -3.16 36.33 11.90
CA GLN A 389 -2.30 35.26 11.39
C GLN A 389 -3.12 34.22 10.62
N ASP A 390 -4.29 33.85 11.13
CA ASP A 390 -5.28 33.00 10.49
C ASP A 390 -5.70 33.58 9.14
N VAL A 391 -5.95 34.90 9.08
CA VAL A 391 -6.29 35.58 7.83
C VAL A 391 -5.14 35.47 6.81
N TYR A 392 -3.88 35.61 7.24
CA TYR A 392 -2.72 35.42 6.37
C TYR A 392 -2.61 33.97 5.87
N HIS A 393 -2.70 32.98 6.78
CA HIS A 393 -2.64 31.57 6.42
C HIS A 393 -3.75 31.19 5.44
N LYS A 394 -4.98 31.63 5.69
CA LYS A 394 -6.14 31.41 4.82
C LYS A 394 -5.94 32.02 3.44
N THR A 395 -5.49 33.27 3.37
CA THR A 395 -5.21 33.96 2.09
C THR A 395 -4.17 33.20 1.27
N ILE A 396 -3.10 32.71 1.92
CA ILE A 396 -2.07 31.91 1.27
C ILE A 396 -2.64 30.57 0.78
N ALA A 397 -3.42 29.87 1.61
CA ALA A 397 -4.06 28.61 1.25
C ALA A 397 -5.01 28.77 0.05
N GLU A 398 -5.85 29.80 0.04
CA GLU A 398 -6.73 30.13 -1.10
C GLU A 398 -5.95 30.42 -2.38
N LYS A 399 -4.83 31.16 -2.27
CA LYS A 399 -3.95 31.42 -3.42
C LYS A 399 -3.38 30.11 -3.99
N TYR A 400 -2.92 29.18 -3.14
CA TYR A 400 -2.41 27.88 -3.60
C TYR A 400 -3.51 27.05 -4.28
N ALA A 401 -4.71 26.99 -3.69
CA ALA A 401 -5.86 26.31 -4.29
C ALA A 401 -6.23 26.93 -5.66
N PHE A 402 -6.19 28.25 -5.77
CA PHE A 402 -6.40 28.96 -7.03
C PHE A 402 -5.32 28.62 -8.08
N GLU A 403 -4.05 28.58 -7.70
CA GLU A 403 -2.95 28.20 -8.60
C GLU A 403 -3.13 26.77 -9.15
N LYS A 404 -3.59 25.80 -8.34
CA LYS A 404 -3.89 24.44 -8.81
C LYS A 404 -4.99 24.43 -9.88
N ARG A 405 -6.05 25.24 -9.71
CA ARG A 405 -7.11 25.39 -10.74
C ARG A 405 -6.58 26.05 -12.01
N LEU A 406 -5.65 27.00 -11.89
CA LEU A 406 -5.01 27.63 -13.05
C LEU A 406 -4.14 26.63 -13.83
N ILE A 407 -3.43 25.74 -13.14
CA ILE A 407 -2.64 24.64 -13.74
C ILE A 407 -3.55 23.72 -14.56
N VAL A 408 -4.73 23.33 -14.03
CA VAL A 408 -5.75 22.54 -14.78
C VAL A 408 -6.10 23.25 -16.08
N LYS A 409 -6.52 24.52 -16.00
CA LYS A 409 -6.93 25.32 -17.17
C LYS A 409 -5.81 25.46 -18.21
N GLU A 410 -4.57 25.65 -17.75
CA GLU A 410 -3.42 25.78 -18.66
C GLU A 410 -3.10 24.46 -19.39
N LEU A 411 -3.22 23.31 -18.71
CA LEU A 411 -3.09 22.00 -19.35
C LEU A 411 -4.18 21.78 -20.40
N GLU A 412 -5.44 22.03 -20.04
CA GLU A 412 -6.60 21.84 -20.92
C GLU A 412 -6.55 22.74 -22.16
N ARG A 413 -6.11 24.00 -21.99
CA ARG A 413 -5.87 24.94 -23.10
C ARG A 413 -4.87 24.41 -24.12
N ASN A 414 -3.99 23.51 -23.71
CA ASN A 414 -2.97 22.88 -24.55
C ASN A 414 -3.35 21.44 -24.97
N SER A 415 -4.63 21.08 -24.91
CA SER A 415 -5.17 19.75 -25.26
C SER A 415 -4.59 18.61 -24.44
N ILE A 416 -4.17 18.89 -23.20
CA ILE A 416 -3.71 17.89 -22.23
C ILE A 416 -4.83 17.71 -21.21
N HIS A 417 -5.26 16.48 -20.99
CA HIS A 417 -6.26 16.21 -19.96
C HIS A 417 -5.62 16.29 -18.58
N ALA A 418 -6.37 16.81 -17.61
CA ALA A 418 -5.93 16.94 -16.24
C ALA A 418 -6.87 16.17 -15.30
N ILE A 419 -6.30 15.56 -14.26
CA ILE A 419 -7.03 15.06 -13.09
C ILE A 419 -6.41 15.73 -11.88
N LEU A 420 -7.11 16.73 -11.34
CA LEU A 420 -6.83 17.30 -10.02
C LEU A 420 -7.71 16.55 -9.01
N THR A 421 -7.10 15.92 -8.02
CA THR A 421 -7.82 15.05 -7.09
C THR A 421 -7.15 15.01 -5.71
N LYS A 422 -7.95 14.77 -4.68
CA LYS A 422 -7.46 14.33 -3.37
C LYS A 422 -6.74 12.98 -3.50
N PRO A 423 -5.63 12.73 -2.79
CA PRO A 423 -4.86 11.49 -2.90
C PRO A 423 -5.70 10.21 -2.69
N GLN A 424 -6.64 10.22 -1.74
CA GLN A 424 -7.50 9.07 -1.43
C GLN A 424 -8.46 8.70 -2.57
N GLN A 425 -8.82 9.68 -3.41
CA GLN A 425 -9.74 9.49 -4.55
C GLN A 425 -8.99 9.22 -5.86
N LEU A 426 -7.65 9.26 -5.84
CA LEU A 426 -6.81 9.16 -7.03
C LEU A 426 -7.18 7.97 -7.92
N SER A 427 -7.14 6.75 -7.36
CA SER A 427 -7.36 5.52 -8.12
C SER A 427 -8.73 5.53 -8.80
N VAL A 428 -9.78 5.91 -8.06
CA VAL A 428 -11.16 5.99 -8.57
C VAL A 428 -11.25 6.98 -9.74
N ASN A 429 -10.71 8.18 -9.56
CA ASN A 429 -10.80 9.24 -10.56
C ASN A 429 -10.02 8.88 -11.83
N VAL A 430 -8.86 8.23 -11.70
CA VAL A 430 -8.09 7.73 -12.85
C VAL A 430 -8.85 6.63 -13.60
N ILE A 431 -9.41 5.66 -12.88
CA ILE A 431 -10.20 4.57 -13.48
C ILE A 431 -11.43 5.13 -14.20
N ASN A 432 -12.17 6.04 -13.56
CA ASN A 432 -13.35 6.67 -14.16
C ASN A 432 -12.98 7.45 -15.42
N LYS A 433 -11.87 8.19 -15.41
CA LYS A 433 -11.40 8.93 -16.59
C LYS A 433 -11.06 7.99 -17.75
N TYR A 434 -10.43 6.86 -17.46
CA TYR A 434 -10.16 5.83 -18.46
C TYR A 434 -11.45 5.24 -19.05
N LEU A 435 -12.42 4.88 -18.20
CA LEU A 435 -13.71 4.36 -18.65
C LEU A 435 -14.47 5.39 -19.49
N GLU A 436 -14.40 6.67 -19.11
CA GLU A 436 -14.94 7.80 -19.89
C GLU A 436 -14.32 7.87 -21.29
N PHE A 437 -12.99 7.77 -21.40
CA PHE A 437 -12.29 7.79 -22.70
C PHE A 437 -12.64 6.59 -23.57
N LYS A 438 -12.73 5.40 -22.97
CA LYS A 438 -13.11 4.18 -23.66
C LYS A 438 -14.56 4.25 -24.16
N ALA A 439 -15.47 4.77 -23.34
CA ALA A 439 -16.86 5.02 -23.74
C ALA A 439 -16.98 6.04 -24.89
N LYS A 440 -16.14 7.09 -24.88
CA LYS A 440 -16.07 8.11 -25.95
C LYS A 440 -15.31 7.67 -27.19
N GLY A 441 -14.73 6.46 -27.22
CA GLY A 441 -13.90 5.96 -28.32
C GLY A 441 -12.63 6.78 -28.56
N MET A 442 -12.11 7.44 -27.51
CA MET A 442 -10.81 8.12 -27.55
C MET A 442 -9.64 7.13 -27.46
N ILE A 443 -9.93 5.95 -26.91
CA ILE A 443 -9.12 4.74 -26.80
C ILE A 443 -10.01 3.53 -27.08
#